data_AF-A0A392NK93-F1
#
_entry.id   AF-A0A392NK93-F1
#
_cell.length_a   1.000
_cell.length_b   1.000
_cell.length_c   1.000
_cell.angle_alpha   90.00
_cell.angle_beta   90.00
_cell.angle_gamma   90.00
#
_symmetry.space_group_name_H-M   'P 1'
#
loop_
_entity.id
_entity.type
_entity.pdbx_description
1 polymer ?
#
loop_
_entity_poly.entity_id
_entity_poly.type
_entity_poly.pdbx_seq_one_letter_code
_entity_poly.pdbx_strand_id
1 'polypeptide(L)'
;VVNKHRLIFVSSAGNSGPALSTVGAPGGTSSSIIGVGAYVSPAMAAGAHCVVEAPSEGLEYTWSSRGPTADGDLGVCISAPGGAVAPVPKWTLQRRMLMNGTSMASPSACGGTALLISAMKAEGIPVSPYSVRKALENTSVPIGDLPEDKLTTGQGLMQVDKAFEYIQKCQNFPCVQYQINIQQSGKTSEFTFYH
;
A
#
# COMPACT_ATOMS: atom_id res chain seq x y z
N VAL A 1 12.41 13.27 5.13
CA VAL A 1 12.84 12.21 6.09
C VAL A 1 13.13 10.90 5.38
N VAL A 2 12.17 10.33 4.64
CA VAL A 2 12.30 9.08 3.85
C VAL A 2 13.59 9.04 3.03
N ASN A 3 13.77 10.00 2.12
CA ASN A 3 14.92 10.02 1.19
C ASN A 3 16.27 10.20 1.93
N LYS A 4 16.31 11.11 2.91
CA LYS A 4 17.52 11.42 3.68
C LYS A 4 17.98 10.25 4.55
N HIS A 5 17.06 9.52 5.17
CA HIS A 5 17.36 8.48 6.15
C HIS A 5 17.13 7.06 5.63
N ARG A 6 16.71 6.90 4.35
CA ARG A 6 16.40 5.62 3.72
C ARG A 6 15.42 4.77 4.53
N LEU A 7 14.40 5.43 5.08
CA LEU A 7 13.33 4.80 5.87
C LEU A 7 12.16 4.43 4.97
N ILE A 8 11.54 3.28 5.22
CA ILE A 8 10.30 2.87 4.55
C ILE A 8 9.14 3.20 5.49
N PHE A 9 8.24 4.07 5.04
CA PHE A 9 7.03 4.42 5.78
C PHE A 9 5.84 3.76 5.11
N VAL A 10 5.05 3.05 5.92
CA VAL A 10 3.79 2.42 5.54
C VAL A 10 2.69 3.08 6.34
N SER A 11 1.62 3.52 5.69
CA SER A 11 0.52 4.22 6.34
C SER A 11 -0.81 3.82 5.72
N SER A 12 -1.87 3.86 6.53
CA SER A 12 -3.24 3.67 6.06
C SER A 12 -3.65 4.75 5.05
N ALA A 13 -4.40 4.37 4.02
CA ALA A 13 -5.01 5.30 3.07
C ALA A 13 -6.13 6.16 3.69
N GLY A 14 -6.85 5.59 4.68
CA GLY A 14 -7.99 6.23 5.35
C GLY A 14 -9.25 5.36 5.30
N ASN A 15 -10.25 5.70 6.11
CA ASN A 15 -11.53 4.98 6.17
C ASN A 15 -12.72 5.90 5.79
N SER A 16 -12.50 6.82 4.84
CA SER A 16 -13.47 7.84 4.43
C SER A 16 -14.10 7.57 3.06
N GLY A 17 -13.97 6.35 2.54
CA GLY A 17 -14.68 5.91 1.34
C GLY A 17 -16.20 5.85 1.52
N PRO A 18 -17.00 5.58 0.46
CA PRO A 18 -16.54 5.04 -0.80
C PRO A 18 -16.20 6.04 -1.90
N ALA A 19 -16.43 7.33 -1.70
CA ALA A 19 -16.21 8.34 -2.74
C ALA A 19 -14.73 8.42 -3.17
N LEU A 20 -14.49 8.82 -4.42
CA LEU A 20 -13.16 9.16 -4.91
C LEU A 20 -12.61 10.38 -4.17
N SER A 21 -11.29 10.52 -4.17
CA SER A 21 -10.58 11.64 -3.52
C SER A 21 -10.80 11.74 -2.02
N THR A 22 -10.88 10.59 -1.36
CA THR A 22 -11.08 10.46 0.10
C THR A 22 -9.83 10.01 0.85
N VAL A 23 -8.72 9.84 0.13
CA VAL A 23 -7.41 9.53 0.72
C VAL A 23 -6.92 10.65 1.64
N GLY A 24 -6.50 10.27 2.84
CA GLY A 24 -6.07 11.19 3.89
C GLY A 24 -4.55 11.29 4.02
N ALA A 25 -4.10 12.35 4.69
CA ALA A 25 -2.71 12.46 5.10
C ALA A 25 -2.40 11.51 6.27
N PRO A 26 -1.16 10.98 6.38
CA PRO A 26 -0.07 11.14 5.43
C PRO A 26 -0.04 10.06 4.33
N GLY A 27 -0.83 8.99 4.48
CA GLY A 27 -0.72 7.79 3.65
C GLY A 27 -1.09 7.98 2.18
N GLY A 28 -2.02 8.89 1.89
CA GLY A 28 -2.42 9.21 0.52
C GLY A 28 -1.80 10.49 -0.04
N THR A 29 -1.12 11.31 0.75
CA THR A 29 -0.71 12.66 0.32
C THR A 29 0.80 12.78 0.08
N SER A 30 1.52 11.66 0.02
CA SER A 30 2.97 11.66 -0.17
C SER A 30 3.44 10.49 -1.03
N SER A 31 4.12 10.81 -2.12
CA SER A 31 4.81 9.84 -3.00
C SER A 31 6.00 9.13 -2.33
N SER A 32 6.36 9.49 -1.09
CA SER A 32 7.42 8.82 -0.33
C SER A 32 6.89 7.79 0.68
N ILE A 33 5.56 7.73 0.87
CA ILE A 33 4.90 6.82 1.80
C ILE A 33 4.15 5.77 1.00
N ILE A 34 4.16 4.53 1.49
CA ILE A 34 3.36 3.44 0.94
C ILE A 34 1.97 3.52 1.59
N GLY A 35 1.01 4.05 0.85
CA GLY A 35 -0.41 4.11 1.23
C GLY A 35 -1.08 2.75 1.04
N VAL A 36 -1.77 2.27 2.09
CA VAL A 36 -2.33 0.92 2.12
C VAL A 36 -3.85 0.93 2.21
N GLY A 37 -4.49 0.27 1.24
CA GLY A 37 -5.92 -0.07 1.21
C GLY A 37 -6.26 -1.30 2.06
N ALA A 38 -7.52 -1.38 2.51
CA ALA A 38 -8.07 -2.46 3.30
C ALA A 38 -8.82 -3.49 2.43
N TYR A 39 -8.19 -4.63 2.20
CA TYR A 39 -8.75 -5.77 1.49
C TYR A 39 -9.48 -6.75 2.43
N VAL A 40 -10.54 -7.38 1.94
CA VAL A 40 -11.26 -8.49 2.58
C VAL A 40 -11.33 -9.69 1.63
N SER A 41 -10.87 -10.86 2.09
CA SER A 41 -10.97 -12.10 1.33
C SER A 41 -12.38 -12.71 1.40
N PRO A 42 -12.79 -13.57 0.45
CA PRO A 42 -14.08 -14.26 0.50
C PRO A 42 -14.30 -15.02 1.82
N ALA A 43 -13.26 -15.73 2.28
CA ALA A 43 -13.31 -16.48 3.53
C ALA A 43 -13.51 -15.57 4.75
N MET A 44 -12.88 -14.40 4.75
CA MET A 44 -13.05 -13.41 5.80
C MET A 44 -14.43 -12.76 5.72
N ALA A 45 -14.91 -12.38 4.54
CA ALA A 45 -16.25 -11.85 4.34
C ALA A 45 -17.32 -12.81 4.87
N ALA A 46 -17.24 -14.09 4.49
CA ALA A 46 -18.14 -15.15 4.93
C ALA A 46 -18.16 -15.31 6.46
N GLY A 47 -16.97 -15.43 7.07
CA GLY A 47 -16.84 -15.76 8.49
C GLY A 47 -16.98 -14.56 9.44
N ALA A 48 -16.64 -13.36 8.99
CA ALA A 48 -16.51 -12.17 9.85
C ALA A 48 -17.67 -11.17 9.70
N HIS A 49 -18.36 -11.16 8.57
CA HIS A 49 -19.37 -10.14 8.23
C HIS A 49 -20.77 -10.71 7.99
N CYS A 50 -20.98 -12.01 8.26
CA CYS A 50 -22.28 -12.68 8.14
C CYS A 50 -23.01 -12.39 6.82
N VAL A 51 -22.26 -12.26 5.73
CA VAL A 51 -22.83 -12.02 4.40
C VAL A 51 -23.65 -13.23 3.97
N VAL A 52 -24.82 -12.99 3.38
CA VAL A 52 -25.73 -14.04 2.91
C VAL A 52 -25.04 -14.92 1.87
N GLU A 53 -24.18 -14.32 1.05
CA GLU A 53 -23.33 -14.98 0.09
C GLU A 53 -21.94 -14.31 0.13
N ALA A 54 -20.90 -15.13 0.24
CA ALA A 54 -19.54 -14.64 0.17
C ALA A 54 -19.24 -14.17 -1.26
N PRO A 55 -18.54 -13.05 -1.45
CA PRO A 55 -18.16 -12.63 -2.80
C PRO A 55 -17.28 -13.71 -3.44
N SER A 56 -17.45 -13.91 -4.75
CA SER A 56 -16.67 -14.90 -5.51
C SER A 56 -15.19 -14.61 -5.49
N GLU A 57 -14.84 -13.32 -5.37
CA GLU A 57 -13.47 -12.82 -5.29
C GLU A 57 -13.30 -11.89 -4.10
N GLY A 58 -12.05 -11.66 -3.71
CA GLY A 58 -11.78 -10.71 -2.63
C GLY A 58 -12.05 -9.29 -3.07
N LEU A 59 -12.49 -8.46 -2.13
CA LEU A 59 -12.91 -7.10 -2.39
C LEU A 59 -12.17 -6.13 -1.48
N GLU A 60 -12.17 -4.86 -1.84
CA GLU A 60 -11.78 -3.80 -0.93
C GLU A 60 -12.96 -3.49 0.03
N TYR A 61 -12.68 -3.18 1.29
CA TYR A 61 -13.71 -2.68 2.20
C TYR A 61 -14.37 -1.42 1.63
N THR A 62 -15.69 -1.32 1.74
CA THR A 62 -16.47 -0.23 1.11
C THR A 62 -16.03 1.16 1.60
N TRP A 63 -15.71 1.29 2.88
CA TRP A 63 -15.24 2.52 3.53
C TRP A 63 -13.73 2.76 3.38
N SER A 64 -12.96 1.87 2.74
CA SER A 64 -11.55 2.15 2.42
C SER A 64 -11.49 3.42 1.56
N SER A 65 -10.65 4.38 1.95
CA SER A 65 -10.48 5.62 1.20
C SER A 65 -9.94 5.34 -0.20
N ARG A 66 -10.47 6.05 -1.20
CA ARG A 66 -10.11 5.91 -2.62
C ARG A 66 -9.40 7.15 -3.13
N GLY A 67 -8.47 6.94 -4.04
CA GLY A 67 -7.89 7.99 -4.86
C GLY A 67 -8.89 8.58 -5.86
N PRO A 68 -8.43 9.40 -6.80
CA PRO A 68 -7.09 9.98 -6.85
C PRO A 68 -6.93 11.07 -5.79
N THR A 69 -5.69 11.44 -5.49
CA THR A 69 -5.34 12.60 -4.67
C THR A 69 -5.68 13.92 -5.37
N ALA A 70 -5.57 15.04 -4.65
CA ALA A 70 -5.82 16.37 -5.22
C ALA A 70 -4.86 16.75 -6.36
N ASP A 71 -3.65 16.18 -6.40
CA ASP A 71 -2.65 16.34 -7.45
C ASP A 71 -2.75 15.26 -8.56
N GLY A 72 -3.73 14.35 -8.47
CA GLY A 72 -4.00 13.34 -9.49
C GLY A 72 -3.19 12.04 -9.37
N ASP A 73 -2.42 11.88 -8.29
CA ASP A 73 -1.78 10.60 -7.95
C ASP A 73 -2.86 9.57 -7.54
N LEU A 74 -2.53 8.28 -7.63
CA LEU A 74 -3.45 7.21 -7.23
C LEU A 74 -3.79 7.30 -5.73
N GLY A 75 -2.87 7.78 -4.89
CA GLY A 75 -3.02 7.89 -3.44
C GLY A 75 -2.94 6.57 -2.67
N VAL A 76 -3.57 5.51 -3.18
CA VAL A 76 -3.39 4.13 -2.68
C VAL A 76 -2.31 3.45 -3.50
N CYS A 77 -1.27 2.93 -2.82
CA CYS A 77 -0.15 2.25 -3.51
C CYS A 77 -0.45 0.75 -3.69
N ILE A 78 -0.83 0.09 -2.60
CA ILE A 78 -1.11 -1.34 -2.53
C ILE A 78 -2.27 -1.60 -1.57
N SER A 79 -2.85 -2.80 -1.64
CA SER A 79 -3.86 -3.29 -0.70
C SER A 79 -3.31 -4.44 0.13
N ALA A 80 -3.78 -4.54 1.38
CA ALA A 80 -3.42 -5.62 2.29
C ALA A 80 -4.63 -6.03 3.15
N PRO A 81 -4.61 -7.23 3.77
CA PRO A 81 -5.73 -7.69 4.60
C PRO A 81 -6.11 -6.68 5.69
N GLY A 82 -7.32 -6.14 5.59
CA GLY A 82 -7.85 -5.09 6.46
C GLY A 82 -8.57 -5.59 7.70
N GLY A 83 -8.87 -6.90 7.80
CA GLY A 83 -9.44 -7.50 8.99
C GLY A 83 -8.40 -8.26 9.80
N ALA A 84 -8.35 -8.03 11.10
CA ALA A 84 -7.41 -8.69 12.00
C ALA A 84 -8.02 -8.95 13.38
N VAL A 85 -7.65 -10.06 13.99
CA VAL A 85 -7.93 -10.32 15.41
C VAL A 85 -6.82 -9.68 16.23
N ALA A 86 -7.09 -8.49 16.76
CA ALA A 86 -6.09 -7.68 17.45
C ALA A 86 -6.22 -7.81 18.98
N PRO A 87 -5.11 -7.74 19.73
CA PRO A 87 -5.16 -7.58 21.18
C PRO A 87 -5.80 -6.24 21.53
N VAL A 88 -6.58 -6.21 22.60
CA VAL A 88 -7.30 -5.01 23.02
C VAL A 88 -6.98 -4.66 24.47
N PRO A 89 -7.11 -3.38 24.87
CA PRO A 89 -6.82 -2.96 26.23
C PRO A 89 -7.65 -3.73 27.27
N LYS A 90 -7.07 -4.03 28.43
CA LYS A 90 -7.73 -4.85 29.47
C LYS A 90 -9.09 -4.31 29.94
N TRP A 91 -9.34 -3.00 29.84
CA TRP A 91 -10.61 -2.38 30.24
C TRP A 91 -11.79 -2.81 29.37
N THR A 92 -11.57 -3.35 28.16
CA THR A 92 -12.64 -3.91 27.33
C THR A 92 -13.15 -5.25 27.86
N LEU A 93 -12.51 -5.81 28.91
CA LEU A 93 -12.78 -7.13 29.48
C LEU A 93 -12.70 -8.28 28.47
N GLN A 94 -12.07 -8.04 27.32
CA GLN A 94 -11.83 -9.02 26.26
C GLN A 94 -10.32 -9.10 26.00
N ARG A 95 -9.82 -10.29 25.62
CA ARG A 95 -8.39 -10.46 25.31
C ARG A 95 -8.03 -10.01 23.90
N ARG A 96 -9.00 -10.10 22.99
CA ARG A 96 -8.86 -9.79 21.56
C ARG A 96 -10.21 -9.41 20.98
N MET A 97 -10.21 -8.57 19.96
CA MET A 97 -11.39 -8.29 19.14
C MET A 97 -11.03 -8.41 17.67
N LEU A 98 -12.02 -8.80 16.87
CA LEU A 98 -11.94 -8.64 15.43
C LEU A 98 -12.11 -7.14 15.11
N MET A 99 -11.11 -6.55 14.47
CA MET A 99 -11.11 -5.16 14.03
C MET A 99 -10.86 -5.11 12.53
N ASN A 100 -11.53 -4.19 11.86
CA ASN A 100 -11.40 -3.97 10.42
C ASN A 100 -11.03 -2.52 10.17
N GLY A 101 -10.07 -2.28 9.29
CA GLY A 101 -9.61 -0.93 8.98
C GLY A 101 -8.44 -0.90 8.01
N THR A 102 -8.24 0.21 7.31
CA THR A 102 -6.92 0.52 6.71
C THR A 102 -5.84 0.61 7.79
N SER A 103 -6.23 0.93 9.03
CA SER A 103 -5.38 0.86 10.23
C SER A 103 -4.92 -0.56 10.60
N MET A 104 -5.62 -1.61 10.13
CA MET A 104 -5.22 -3.01 10.28
C MET A 104 -4.48 -3.52 9.04
N ALA A 105 -4.84 -3.01 7.86
CA ALA A 105 -4.11 -3.29 6.62
C ALA A 105 -2.67 -2.74 6.64
N SER A 106 -2.49 -1.52 7.16
CA SER A 106 -1.16 -0.88 7.28
C SER A 106 -0.13 -1.72 8.08
N PRO A 107 -0.41 -2.20 9.31
CA PRO A 107 0.51 -3.08 10.02
C PRO A 107 0.68 -4.45 9.34
N SER A 108 -0.34 -4.97 8.65
CA SER A 108 -0.20 -6.20 7.86
C SER A 108 0.81 -6.02 6.72
N ALA A 109 0.69 -4.94 5.94
CA ALA A 109 1.63 -4.60 4.88
C ALA A 109 3.03 -4.28 5.44
N CYS A 110 3.11 -3.61 6.59
CA CYS A 110 4.37 -3.34 7.28
C CYS A 110 5.09 -4.65 7.68
N GLY A 111 4.35 -5.62 8.23
CA GLY A 111 4.88 -6.95 8.56
C GLY A 111 5.42 -7.69 7.33
N GLY A 112 4.65 -7.72 6.23
CA GLY A 112 5.12 -8.31 4.97
C GLY A 112 6.36 -7.59 4.41
N THR A 113 6.41 -6.26 4.51
CA THR A 113 7.56 -5.47 4.09
C THR A 113 8.79 -5.76 4.96
N ALA A 114 8.60 -5.98 6.26
CA ALA A 114 9.68 -6.37 7.17
C ALA A 114 10.26 -7.75 6.81
N LEU A 115 9.41 -8.72 6.44
CA LEU A 115 9.86 -10.02 5.95
C LEU A 115 10.69 -9.88 4.67
N LEU A 116 10.21 -9.07 3.71
CA LEU A 116 10.94 -8.79 2.47
C LEU A 116 12.33 -8.19 2.75
N ILE A 117 12.41 -7.18 3.61
CA ILE A 117 13.68 -6.57 4.04
C ILE A 117 14.58 -7.59 4.72
N SER A 118 14.02 -8.48 5.56
CA SER A 118 14.77 -9.53 6.22
C SER A 118 15.41 -10.49 5.21
N ALA A 119 14.64 -10.91 4.19
CA ALA A 119 15.13 -11.78 3.13
C ALA A 119 16.23 -11.09 2.29
N MET A 120 16.03 -9.83 1.91
CA MET A 120 17.05 -9.03 1.21
C MET A 120 18.36 -8.96 2.01
N LYS A 121 18.27 -8.70 3.32
CA LYS A 121 19.46 -8.65 4.19
C LYS A 121 20.15 -10.01 4.31
N ALA A 122 19.39 -11.11 4.37
CA ALA A 122 19.93 -12.46 4.44
C ALA A 122 20.73 -12.83 3.17
N GLU A 123 20.30 -12.36 2.00
CA GLU A 123 21.00 -12.58 0.72
C GLU A 123 22.04 -11.49 0.38
N GLY A 124 22.28 -10.53 1.27
CA GLY A 124 23.21 -9.43 1.02
C GLY A 124 22.75 -8.44 -0.06
N ILE A 125 21.46 -8.41 -0.39
CA ILE A 125 20.87 -7.49 -1.35
C ILE A 125 20.72 -6.10 -0.69
N PRO A 126 21.26 -5.02 -1.28
CA PRO A 126 21.12 -3.67 -0.75
C PRO A 126 19.64 -3.23 -0.64
N VAL A 127 19.24 -2.80 0.55
CA VAL A 127 17.88 -2.33 0.82
C VAL A 127 17.75 -0.84 0.49
N SER A 128 16.74 -0.50 -0.30
CA SER A 128 16.37 0.86 -0.64
C SER A 128 14.86 1.02 -0.56
N PRO A 129 14.32 2.12 -0.02
CA PRO A 129 12.88 2.35 0.01
C PRO A 129 12.27 2.34 -1.40
N TYR A 130 13.03 2.76 -2.40
CA TYR A 130 12.58 2.83 -3.79
C TYR A 130 12.51 1.46 -4.45
N SER A 131 13.48 0.57 -4.19
CA SER A 131 13.46 -0.79 -4.74
C SER A 131 12.36 -1.62 -4.09
N VAL A 132 12.19 -1.49 -2.77
CA VAL A 132 11.13 -2.15 -2.02
C VAL A 132 9.76 -1.68 -2.51
N ARG A 133 9.51 -0.36 -2.61
CA ARG A 133 8.25 0.17 -3.12
C ARG A 133 7.94 -0.35 -4.53
N LYS A 134 8.91 -0.25 -5.46
CA LYS A 134 8.74 -0.73 -6.83
C LYS A 134 8.45 -2.23 -6.90
N ALA A 135 9.13 -3.04 -6.08
CA ALA A 135 8.88 -4.48 -6.04
C ALA A 135 7.45 -4.79 -5.57
N LEU A 136 6.99 -4.12 -4.52
CA LEU A 136 5.62 -4.30 -4.00
C LEU A 136 4.57 -3.86 -5.03
N GLU A 137 4.72 -2.67 -5.60
CA GLU A 137 3.80 -2.12 -6.58
C GLU A 137 3.76 -2.96 -7.87
N ASN A 138 4.89 -3.46 -8.37
CA ASN A 138 4.93 -4.21 -9.63
C ASN A 138 4.52 -5.69 -9.52
N THR A 139 4.44 -6.24 -8.31
CA THR A 139 4.16 -7.68 -8.10
C THR A 139 2.84 -7.95 -7.39
N SER A 140 2.14 -6.90 -6.97
CA SER A 140 0.81 -7.01 -6.39
C SER A 140 -0.17 -7.63 -7.38
N VAL A 141 -1.10 -8.42 -6.86
CA VAL A 141 -2.15 -9.06 -7.67
C VAL A 141 -3.32 -8.08 -7.76
N PRO A 142 -3.70 -7.61 -8.97
CA PRO A 142 -4.81 -6.69 -9.13
C PRO A 142 -6.09 -7.29 -8.54
N ILE A 143 -6.88 -6.45 -7.89
CA ILE A 143 -8.20 -6.80 -7.35
C ILE A 143 -9.21 -6.03 -8.20
N GLY A 144 -10.03 -6.77 -8.95
CA GLY A 144 -10.87 -6.21 -10.01
C GLY A 144 -10.22 -6.24 -11.39
N ASP A 145 -11.05 -6.16 -12.42
CA ASP A 145 -10.64 -6.26 -13.84
C ASP A 145 -10.52 -4.90 -14.52
N LEU A 146 -11.12 -3.86 -13.94
CA LEU A 146 -11.25 -2.57 -14.58
C LEU A 146 -10.07 -1.65 -14.24
N PRO A 147 -9.55 -0.85 -15.19
CA PRO A 147 -8.45 0.08 -14.91
C PRO A 147 -8.73 1.06 -13.76
N GLU A 148 -9.98 1.49 -13.60
CA GLU A 148 -10.44 2.38 -12.53
C GLU A 148 -10.37 1.74 -11.13
N ASP A 149 -10.34 0.41 -11.02
CA ASP A 149 -10.21 -0.28 -9.73
C ASP A 149 -8.89 0.08 -9.03
N LYS A 150 -7.89 0.52 -9.80
CA LYS A 150 -6.61 1.03 -9.26
C LYS A 150 -6.78 2.27 -8.38
N LEU A 151 -7.80 3.09 -8.60
CA LEU A 151 -8.11 4.22 -7.72
C LEU A 151 -8.59 3.73 -6.34
N THR A 152 -9.08 2.49 -6.26
CA THR A 152 -9.55 1.85 -5.03
C THR A 152 -8.44 1.02 -4.38
N THR A 153 -7.81 0.14 -5.15
CA THR A 153 -6.94 -0.92 -4.62
C THR A 153 -5.44 -0.67 -4.85
N GLY A 154 -5.10 0.45 -5.48
CA GLY A 154 -3.74 0.75 -5.91
C GLY A 154 -3.27 -0.24 -6.98
N GLN A 155 -2.09 -0.83 -6.80
CA GLN A 155 -1.62 -1.93 -7.64
C GLN A 155 -2.20 -3.30 -7.26
N GLY A 156 -3.09 -3.36 -6.27
CA GLY A 156 -3.76 -4.57 -5.83
C GLY A 156 -3.16 -5.18 -4.56
N LEU A 157 -3.45 -6.47 -4.33
CA LEU A 157 -3.08 -7.21 -3.13
C LEU A 157 -1.59 -7.54 -3.10
N MET A 158 -0.90 -7.05 -2.07
CA MET A 158 0.53 -7.28 -1.83
C MET A 158 0.91 -8.78 -1.85
N GLN A 159 2.02 -9.11 -2.55
CA GLN A 159 2.61 -10.46 -2.61
C GLN A 159 4.08 -10.42 -2.18
N VAL A 160 4.39 -10.91 -0.97
CA VAL A 160 5.75 -10.81 -0.39
C VAL A 160 6.76 -11.71 -1.11
N ASP A 161 6.34 -12.93 -1.44
CA ASP A 161 7.10 -13.93 -2.18
C ASP A 161 7.48 -13.42 -3.58
N LYS A 162 6.47 -12.96 -4.36
CA LYS A 162 6.69 -12.44 -5.71
C LYS A 162 7.54 -11.16 -5.70
N ALA A 163 7.34 -10.28 -4.72
CA ALA A 163 8.17 -9.10 -4.55
C ALA A 163 9.64 -9.45 -4.32
N PHE A 164 9.91 -10.51 -3.54
CA PHE A 164 11.27 -10.98 -3.31
C PHE A 164 11.90 -11.54 -4.58
N GLU A 165 11.20 -12.42 -5.31
CA GLU A 165 11.66 -12.94 -6.60
C GLU A 165 11.96 -11.82 -7.60
N TYR A 166 11.12 -10.79 -7.63
CA TYR A 166 11.32 -9.61 -8.47
C TYR A 166 12.60 -8.86 -8.09
N ILE A 167 12.87 -8.68 -6.79
CA ILE A 167 14.10 -8.04 -6.32
C ILE A 167 15.34 -8.85 -6.70
N GLN A 168 15.30 -10.18 -6.57
CA GLN A 168 16.40 -11.05 -6.98
C GLN A 168 16.70 -10.90 -8.48
N LYS A 169 15.67 -10.90 -9.33
CA LYS A 169 15.81 -10.66 -10.78
C LYS A 169 16.38 -9.27 -11.07
N CYS A 170 16.03 -8.28 -10.25
CA CYS A 170 16.42 -6.89 -10.46
C CYS A 170 17.70 -6.46 -9.72
N GLN A 171 18.42 -7.37 -9.06
CA GLN A 171 19.56 -7.03 -8.18
C GLN A 171 20.68 -6.24 -8.90
N ASN A 172 20.88 -6.51 -10.18
CA ASN A 172 21.94 -5.87 -10.98
C ASN A 172 21.53 -4.52 -11.59
N PHE A 173 20.28 -4.09 -11.43
CA PHE A 173 19.85 -2.80 -11.96
C PHE A 173 20.19 -1.67 -10.99
N PRO A 174 20.60 -0.50 -11.50
CA PRO A 174 20.86 0.65 -10.66
C PRO A 174 19.56 1.11 -9.98
N CYS A 175 19.63 1.37 -8.67
CA CYS A 175 18.50 1.91 -7.92
C CYS A 175 18.39 3.43 -8.18
N VAL A 176 17.81 3.79 -9.33
CA VAL A 176 17.55 5.18 -9.71
C VAL A 176 16.06 5.52 -9.62
N GLN A 177 15.78 6.76 -9.24
CA GLN A 177 14.46 7.40 -9.28
C GLN A 177 14.62 8.76 -9.93
N TYR A 178 13.77 9.05 -10.92
CA TYR A 178 13.73 10.33 -11.61
C TYR A 178 12.42 11.03 -11.25
N GLN A 179 12.51 12.32 -10.93
CA GLN A 179 11.32 13.17 -10.81
C GLN A 179 11.13 13.89 -12.15
N ILE A 180 10.04 13.58 -12.83
CA ILE A 180 9.67 14.24 -14.09
C ILE A 180 8.61 15.28 -13.74
N ASN A 181 8.95 16.56 -13.89
CA ASN A 181 8.02 17.66 -13.70
C ASN A 181 7.58 18.17 -15.08
N ILE A 182 6.29 18.08 -15.38
CA ILE A 182 5.71 18.64 -16.60
C ILE A 182 5.21 20.05 -16.27
N GLN A 183 5.79 21.07 -16.88
CA GLN A 183 5.31 22.44 -16.74
C GLN A 183 4.16 22.69 -17.73
N GLN A 184 3.15 23.44 -17.31
CA GLN A 184 2.17 23.98 -18.26
C GLN A 184 2.90 24.85 -19.28
N SER A 185 2.59 24.65 -20.57
CA SER A 185 3.17 25.41 -21.67
C SER A 185 3.12 26.92 -21.38
N GLY A 186 4.27 27.60 -21.49
CA GLY A 186 4.37 29.06 -21.36
C GLY A 186 4.97 29.62 -20.06
N LYS A 187 5.46 28.79 -19.12
CA LYS A 187 6.22 29.27 -17.95
C LYS A 187 7.67 28.77 -18.01
N THR A 188 8.63 29.69 -17.98
CA THR A 188 10.07 29.39 -17.91
C THR A 188 10.54 29.44 -16.45
N SER A 189 11.23 28.39 -15.98
CA SER A 189 12.01 28.46 -14.73
C SER A 189 13.21 27.52 -14.77
N GLU A 190 14.30 27.93 -14.14
CA GLU A 190 15.61 27.26 -14.11
C GLU A 190 15.55 25.92 -13.39
N PHE A 191 16.14 24.88 -14.00
CA PHE A 191 16.22 23.54 -13.43
C PHE A 191 17.31 23.48 -12.35
N THR A 192 16.97 23.06 -11.13
CA THR A 192 17.94 22.69 -10.10
C THR A 192 17.99 21.16 -9.99
N PHE A 193 19.15 20.57 -10.25
CA PHE A 193 19.40 19.14 -10.06
C PHE A 193 19.76 18.88 -8.58
N TYR A 194 19.13 17.87 -7.96
CA TYR A 194 19.54 17.33 -6.67
C TYR A 194 20.23 15.98 -6.90
N HIS A 195 21.48 15.86 -6.43
CA HIS A 195 22.27 14.62 -6.45
C HIS A 195 21.98 13.73 -5.24
#